data_AF-A0A1X7DTN1-F1
#
_entry.id   AF-A0A1X7DTN1-F1
#
_cell.length_a   1.000
_cell.length_b   1.000
_cell.length_c   1.000
_cell.angle_alpha   90.00
_cell.angle_beta   90.00
_cell.angle_gamma   90.00
#
_symmetry.space_group_name_H-M   'P 1'
#
loop_
_entity.id
_entity.type
_entity.pdbx_description
1 polymer ?
#
loop_
_entity_poly.entity_id
_entity_poly.type
_entity_poly.pdbx_seq_one_letter_code
_entity_poly.pdbx_strand_id
1 'polypeptide(L)'
;MARARAVGQSVETLKAAIALALSAASGQEAMVSSVDRSRMRVVIKDLEALLAADDMAASTLFHAHEGELRSVLGHHADAVARLIEDFAFDEALNALRVGVAKCLEDGE
;
A
#
# COMPACT_ATOMS: atom_id res chain seq x y z
N MET A 1 25.66 23.29 -43.41
CA MET A 1 26.00 23.08 -41.99
C MET A 1 24.90 23.52 -40.99
N ALA A 2 23.92 24.37 -41.35
CA ALA A 2 22.89 24.84 -40.40
C ALA A 2 21.83 23.79 -40.00
N ARG A 3 21.44 22.89 -40.92
CA ARG A 3 20.36 21.90 -40.68
C ARG A 3 20.70 20.82 -39.65
N ALA A 4 21.98 20.45 -39.52
CA ALA A 4 22.42 19.43 -38.56
C ALA A 4 22.34 19.90 -37.10
N ARG A 5 22.53 21.21 -36.85
CA ARG A 5 22.41 21.79 -35.49
C ARG A 5 20.96 21.85 -35.01
N ALA A 6 20.02 22.16 -35.90
CA ALA A 6 18.60 22.26 -35.57
C ALA A 6 18.03 20.90 -35.11
N VAL A 7 18.42 19.81 -35.75
CA VAL A 7 17.99 18.44 -35.36
C VAL A 7 18.58 18.04 -34.00
N GLY A 8 19.83 18.40 -33.72
CA GLY A 8 20.46 18.16 -32.41
C GLY A 8 19.72 18.87 -31.26
N GLN A 9 19.34 20.14 -31.46
CA GLN A 9 18.59 20.90 -30.46
C GLN A 9 17.20 20.33 -30.18
N SER A 10 16.51 19.83 -31.20
CA SER A 10 15.19 19.18 -31.01
C SER A 10 15.28 17.90 -30.18
N VAL A 11 16.34 17.11 -30.36
CA VAL A 11 16.55 15.87 -29.59
C VAL A 11 16.88 16.17 -28.12
N GLU A 12 17.70 17.19 -27.86
CA GLU A 12 18.05 17.61 -26.49
C GLU A 12 16.83 18.16 -25.75
N THR A 13 15.98 18.93 -26.45
CA THR A 13 14.73 19.48 -25.90
C THR A 13 13.74 18.36 -25.57
N LEU A 14 13.63 17.35 -26.44
CA LEU A 14 12.76 16.19 -26.19
C LEU A 14 13.25 15.36 -25.00
N LYS A 15 14.55 15.13 -24.88
CA LYS A 15 15.13 14.45 -23.71
C LYS A 15 14.85 15.19 -22.40
N ALA A 16 15.01 16.51 -22.40
CA ALA A 16 14.73 17.33 -21.22
C ALA A 16 13.25 17.26 -20.84
N ALA A 17 12.33 17.33 -21.81
CA ALA A 17 10.89 17.21 -21.58
C ALA A 17 10.50 15.83 -21.00
N ILE A 18 11.09 14.76 -21.50
CA ILE A 18 10.87 13.39 -20.98
C ILE A 18 11.39 13.27 -19.55
N ALA A 19 12.60 13.77 -19.26
CA ALA A 19 13.16 13.72 -17.90
C ALA A 19 12.31 14.49 -16.88
N LEU A 20 11.76 15.65 -17.28
CA LEU A 20 10.88 16.46 -16.44
C LEU A 20 9.53 15.76 -16.18
N ALA A 21 8.97 15.10 -17.20
CA ALA A 21 7.73 14.33 -17.07
C ALA A 21 7.92 13.08 -16.18
N LEU A 22 9.03 12.35 -16.32
CA LEU A 22 9.33 11.22 -15.44
C LEU A 22 9.54 11.68 -13.98
N SER A 23 10.26 12.78 -13.76
CA SER A 23 10.49 13.30 -12.40
C SER A 23 9.19 13.77 -11.73
N ALA A 24 8.25 14.33 -12.49
CA ALA A 24 6.94 14.73 -11.98
C ALA A 24 6.06 13.50 -11.65
N ALA A 25 6.10 12.47 -12.49
CA ALA A 25 5.38 11.22 -12.25
C ALA A 25 5.90 10.50 -10.98
N SER A 26 7.22 10.42 -10.80
CA SER A 26 7.83 9.80 -9.62
C SER A 26 7.54 10.56 -8.32
N GLY A 27 7.45 11.89 -8.36
CA GLY A 27 7.06 12.71 -7.22
C GLY A 27 5.60 12.50 -6.79
N GLN A 28 4.69 12.29 -7.76
CA GLN A 28 3.29 11.99 -7.49
C GLN A 28 3.10 10.56 -6.95
N GLU A 29 3.81 9.56 -7.48
CA GLU A 29 3.75 8.19 -6.96
C GLU A 29 4.26 8.08 -5.52
N ALA A 30 5.35 8.79 -5.19
CA ALA A 30 5.89 8.82 -3.83
C ALA A 30 4.91 9.44 -2.82
N MET A 31 4.24 10.53 -3.18
CA MET A 31 3.24 11.17 -2.30
C MET A 31 1.97 10.32 -2.15
N VAL A 32 1.49 9.70 -3.22
CA VAL A 32 0.34 8.79 -3.19
C VAL A 32 0.64 7.58 -2.30
N SER A 33 1.82 6.95 -2.46
CA SER A 33 2.24 5.82 -1.62
C SER A 33 2.39 6.13 -0.11
N SER A 34 2.65 7.40 0.24
CA SER A 34 2.72 7.85 1.64
C SER A 34 1.34 8.02 2.26
N VAL A 35 0.40 8.56 1.48
CA VAL A 35 -1.01 8.71 1.88
C VAL A 35 -1.68 7.34 2.02
N ASP A 36 -1.44 6.42 1.09
CA ASP A 36 -1.98 5.05 1.12
C ASP A 36 -1.50 4.27 2.35
N ARG A 37 -0.22 4.40 2.73
CA ARG A 37 0.31 3.79 3.96
C ARG A 37 -0.33 4.36 5.23
N SER A 38 -0.57 5.66 5.27
CA SER A 38 -1.21 6.32 6.42
C SER A 38 -2.66 5.87 6.57
N ARG A 39 -3.40 5.79 5.46
CA ARG A 39 -4.77 5.28 5.42
C ARG A 39 -4.83 3.81 5.83
N MET A 40 -3.91 2.98 5.34
CA MET A 40 -3.86 1.56 5.71
C MET A 40 -3.60 1.36 7.20
N ARG A 41 -2.75 2.19 7.82
CA ARG A 41 -2.52 2.14 9.26
C ARG A 41 -3.78 2.42 10.07
N VAL A 42 -4.67 3.29 9.58
CA VAL A 42 -5.97 3.55 10.20
C VAL A 42 -6.87 2.32 10.07
N VAL A 43 -6.99 1.75 8.86
CA VAL A 43 -7.78 0.53 8.62
C VAL A 43 -7.33 -0.64 9.50
N ILE A 44 -6.02 -0.85 9.63
CA ILE A 44 -5.45 -1.88 10.50
C ILE A 44 -5.85 -1.65 11.96
N LYS A 45 -5.75 -0.41 12.46
CA LYS A 45 -6.15 -0.07 13.84
C LYS A 45 -7.63 -0.26 14.09
N ASP A 46 -8.47 0.14 13.14
CA ASP A 46 -9.92 -0.04 13.23
C ASP A 46 -10.25 -1.54 13.23
N LEU A 47 -9.57 -2.33 12.39
CA LEU A 47 -9.71 -3.78 12.39
C LEU A 47 -9.25 -4.40 13.71
N GLU A 48 -8.13 -3.97 14.28
CA GLU A 48 -7.68 -4.43 15.60
C GLU A 48 -8.72 -4.14 16.69
N ALA A 49 -9.34 -2.95 16.66
CA ALA A 49 -10.37 -2.57 17.62
C ALA A 49 -11.64 -3.41 17.49
N LEU A 50 -12.08 -3.69 16.25
CA LEU A 50 -13.25 -4.53 15.99
C LEU A 50 -13.00 -5.99 16.37
N LEU A 51 -11.81 -6.53 16.06
CA LEU A 51 -11.43 -7.89 16.46
C LEU A 51 -11.32 -8.02 17.98
N ALA A 52 -10.77 -7.01 18.68
CA ALA A 52 -10.71 -7.00 20.13
C ALA A 52 -12.08 -6.86 20.83
N ALA A 53 -13.10 -6.41 20.09
CA ALA A 53 -14.47 -6.30 20.56
C ALA A 53 -15.36 -7.48 20.12
N ASP A 54 -14.79 -8.50 19.47
CA ASP A 54 -15.52 -9.61 18.84
C ASP A 54 -16.64 -9.12 17.90
N ASP A 55 -16.44 -7.96 17.27
CA ASP A 55 -17.45 -7.31 16.44
C ASP A 55 -17.41 -7.88 15.01
N MET A 56 -18.56 -8.39 14.54
CA MET A 56 -18.72 -8.90 13.17
C MET A 56 -18.46 -7.84 12.08
N ALA A 57 -18.48 -6.55 12.43
CA ALA A 57 -18.04 -5.49 11.54
C ALA A 57 -16.57 -5.67 11.09
N ALA A 58 -15.75 -6.42 11.85
CA ALA A 58 -14.39 -6.79 11.45
C ALA A 58 -14.35 -7.52 10.10
N SER A 59 -15.29 -8.43 9.84
CA SER A 59 -15.39 -9.16 8.57
C SER A 59 -15.72 -8.22 7.41
N THR A 60 -16.66 -7.29 7.64
CA THR A 60 -17.04 -6.30 6.62
C THR A 60 -15.87 -5.37 6.29
N LEU A 61 -15.17 -4.87 7.31
CA LEU A 61 -14.03 -3.99 7.13
C LEU A 61 -12.86 -4.71 6.45
N PHE A 62 -12.60 -5.96 6.84
CA PHE A 62 -11.56 -6.77 6.24
C PHE A 62 -11.82 -7.01 4.75
N HIS A 63 -13.02 -7.46 4.37
CA HIS A 63 -13.35 -7.67 2.95
C HIS A 63 -13.36 -6.39 2.13
N ALA A 64 -13.78 -5.26 2.71
CA ALA A 64 -13.74 -3.97 2.03
C ALA A 64 -12.30 -3.56 1.63
N HIS A 65 -11.30 -3.99 2.39
CA HIS A 65 -9.89 -3.64 2.19
C HIS A 65 -8.98 -4.85 1.90
N GLU A 66 -9.54 -6.01 1.55
CA GLU A 66 -8.79 -7.28 1.47
C GLU A 66 -7.60 -7.18 0.50
N GLY A 67 -7.80 -6.60 -0.68
CA GLY A 67 -6.74 -6.46 -1.67
C GLY A 67 -5.59 -5.56 -1.18
N GLU A 68 -5.93 -4.47 -0.51
CA GLU A 68 -4.95 -3.53 0.04
C GLU A 68 -4.22 -4.14 1.25
N LEU A 69 -4.95 -4.83 2.14
CA LEU A 69 -4.41 -5.56 3.30
C LEU A 69 -3.50 -6.71 2.87
N ARG A 70 -3.87 -7.48 1.84
CA ARG A 70 -3.03 -8.54 1.27
C ARG A 70 -1.77 -7.98 0.62
N SER A 71 -1.85 -6.80 -0.01
CA SER A 71 -0.67 -6.14 -0.57
C SER A 71 0.31 -5.67 0.51
N VAL A 72 -0.17 -5.34 1.71
CA VAL A 72 0.67 -4.87 2.82
C VAL A 72 1.16 -6.02 3.68
N LEU A 73 0.25 -6.85 4.20
CA LEU A 73 0.52 -7.93 5.17
C LEU A 73 0.93 -9.25 4.51
N GLY A 74 0.78 -9.37 3.19
CA GLY A 74 1.07 -10.59 2.44
C GLY A 74 0.26 -11.78 2.97
N HIS A 75 0.95 -12.89 3.20
CA HIS A 75 0.35 -14.15 3.66
C HIS A 75 -0.37 -14.05 5.03
N HIS A 76 -0.02 -13.06 5.86
CA HIS A 76 -0.71 -12.86 7.13
C HIS A 76 -2.15 -12.37 6.93
N ALA A 77 -2.45 -11.65 5.84
CA ALA A 77 -3.82 -11.26 5.51
C ALA A 77 -4.70 -12.51 5.25
N ASP A 78 -4.17 -13.52 4.56
CA ASP A 78 -4.93 -14.76 4.30
C ASP A 78 -5.21 -15.55 5.59
N ALA A 79 -4.27 -15.54 6.53
CA ALA A 79 -4.50 -16.13 7.85
C ALA A 79 -5.57 -15.37 8.63
N VAL A 80 -5.53 -14.03 8.62
CA VAL A 80 -6.55 -13.18 9.27
C VAL A 80 -7.93 -13.42 8.65
N ALA A 81 -8.03 -13.48 7.32
CA ALA A 81 -9.28 -13.73 6.62
C ALA A 81 -9.95 -15.03 7.11
N ARG A 82 -9.19 -16.12 7.12
CA ARG A 82 -9.67 -17.43 7.58
C ARG A 82 -10.14 -17.40 9.03
N LEU A 83 -9.35 -16.78 9.91
CA LEU A 83 -9.68 -16.72 11.33
C LEU A 83 -10.93 -15.87 11.58
N ILE A 84 -11.16 -14.81 10.79
CA ILE A 84 -12.40 -14.05 10.82
C ILE A 84 -13.59 -14.90 10.35
N GLU A 85 -13.42 -15.68 9.27
CA GLU A 85 -14.46 -16.60 8.76
C GLU A 85 -14.81 -17.71 9.77
N ASP A 86 -13.83 -18.17 10.54
CA ASP A 86 -13.98 -19.15 11.63
C ASP A 86 -14.46 -18.52 12.95
N PHE A 87 -14.75 -17.21 12.99
CA PHE A 87 -15.13 -16.46 14.20
C PHE A 87 -14.07 -16.50 15.33
N ALA A 88 -12.82 -16.77 14.98
CA ALA A 88 -11.67 -16.80 15.88
C ALA A 88 -11.02 -15.40 15.99
N PHE A 89 -11.75 -14.44 16.57
CA PHE A 89 -11.36 -13.02 16.57
C PHE A 89 -10.06 -12.74 17.36
N ASP A 90 -9.85 -13.39 18.50
CA ASP A 90 -8.59 -13.29 19.27
C ASP A 90 -7.38 -13.78 18.46
N GLU A 91 -7.53 -14.91 17.76
CA GLU A 91 -6.47 -15.47 16.91
C GLU A 91 -6.22 -14.58 15.69
N ALA A 92 -7.28 -14.04 15.09
CA ALA A 92 -7.19 -13.08 13.99
C ALA A 92 -6.45 -11.80 14.43
N LEU A 93 -6.73 -11.29 15.62
CA LEU A 93 -6.05 -10.12 16.19
C LEU A 93 -4.56 -10.39 16.39
N ASN A 94 -4.21 -11.56 16.92
CA ASN A 94 -2.82 -11.95 17.10
C ASN A 94 -2.09 -12.08 15.74
N ALA A 95 -2.73 -12.73 14.76
CA ALA A 95 -2.17 -12.86 13.41
C ALA A 95 -1.97 -11.49 12.73
N LEU A 96 -2.92 -10.57 12.91
CA LEU A 96 -2.83 -9.20 12.39
C LEU A 96 -1.64 -8.46 13.00
N ARG A 97 -1.47 -8.49 14.33
CA ARG A 97 -0.34 -7.85 15.02
C ARG A 97 1.01 -8.39 14.59
N VAL A 98 1.13 -9.70 14.43
CA VAL A 98 2.34 -10.34 13.93
C VAL A 98 2.65 -9.91 12.49
N GLY A 99 1.63 -9.84 11.63
CA GLY A 99 1.78 -9.35 10.25
C GLY A 99 2.24 -7.90 10.21
N VAL A 100 1.66 -7.03 11.03
CA VAL A 100 2.01 -5.61 11.12
C VAL A 100 3.44 -5.41 11.63
N ALA A 101 3.85 -6.16 12.66
CA ALA A 101 5.21 -6.09 13.19
C ALA A 101 6.24 -6.42 12.10
N LYS A 102 6.02 -7.52 11.35
CA LYS A 102 6.91 -7.92 10.26
C LYS A 102 6.96 -6.92 9.12
N CYS A 103 5.82 -6.30 8.75
CA CYS A 103 5.80 -5.25 7.73
C CYS A 103 6.59 -4.00 8.13
N LEU A 104 6.75 -3.74 9.44
CA LEU A 104 7.57 -2.64 9.93
C LEU A 104 9.06 -3.02 9.94
N GLU A 105 9.40 -4.29 10.17
CA GLU A 105 10.78 -4.81 10.15
C GLU A 105 11.36 -4.90 8.73
N ASP A 106 10.56 -5.26 7.71
CA ASP A 106 10.99 -5.32 6.29
C ASP A 106 11.14 -3.92 5.63
N GLY A 107 10.85 -2.84 6.37
CA GLY A 107 10.86 -1.46 5.89
C GLY A 107 12.12 -0.65 6.21
N GLU A 108 13.15 -1.27 6.83
CA GLU A 108 14.43 -0.64 7.19
C GLU A 108 15.59 -0.97 6.23
#